data_AF-A0A535V9F4-F1
#
_entry.id   AF-A0A535V9F4-F1
#
_cell.length_a   1.000
_cell.length_b   1.000
_cell.length_c   1.000
_cell.angle_alpha   90.00
_cell.angle_beta   90.00
_cell.angle_gamma   90.00
#
_symmetry.space_group_name_H-M   'P 1'
#
loop_
_entity.id
_entity.type
_entity.pdbx_description
1 polymer ?
#
loop_
_entity_poly.entity_id
_entity_poly.type
_entity_poly.pdbx_seq_one_letter_code
_entity_poly.pdbx_strand_id
1 'polypeptide(L)'
;MATGEAALNAEADGRQASRELVHELRNLIAVIVNYCELIGEEINDPTAITADLNEIRTAAERALALTEKIPVPPKATSPPDPLAD
;
A
#
# COMPACT_ATOMS: atom_id res chain seq x y z
N MET A 1 15.44 -4.36 -33.84
CA MET A 1 15.65 -3.24 -32.89
C MET A 1 14.37 -2.87 -32.13
N ALA A 2 13.18 -2.92 -32.75
CA ALA A 2 11.91 -2.54 -32.11
C ALA A 2 11.49 -3.33 -30.85
N THR A 3 11.98 -4.56 -30.65
CA THR A 3 11.63 -5.40 -29.48
C THR A 3 12.35 -5.00 -28.20
N GLY A 4 13.53 -4.38 -28.29
CA GLY A 4 14.31 -3.95 -27.11
C GLY A 4 13.75 -2.68 -26.49
N GLU A 5 13.37 -1.69 -27.31
CA GLU A 5 12.79 -0.43 -26.83
C GLU A 5 11.42 -0.63 -26.18
N ALA A 6 10.59 -1.54 -26.72
CA ALA A 6 9.28 -1.84 -26.15
C ALA A 6 9.38 -2.47 -24.73
N ALA A 7 10.35 -3.36 -24.50
CA ALA A 7 10.56 -3.97 -23.19
C ALA A 7 11.07 -2.94 -22.16
N LEU A 8 12.01 -2.08 -22.55
CA LEU A 8 12.53 -1.01 -21.68
C LEU A 8 11.44 -0.02 -21.27
N ASN A 9 10.53 0.32 -22.19
CA ASN A 9 9.40 1.20 -21.89
C ASN A 9 8.41 0.54 -20.93
N ALA A 10 8.05 -0.73 -21.13
CA ALA A 10 7.15 -1.45 -20.23
C ALA A 10 7.73 -1.58 -18.80
N GLU A 11 9.04 -1.80 -18.67
CA GLU A 11 9.71 -1.80 -17.36
C GLU A 11 9.74 -0.41 -16.71
N ALA A 12 9.94 0.65 -17.51
CA ALA A 12 9.91 2.03 -17.02
C ALA A 12 8.51 2.41 -16.52
N ASP A 13 7.47 2.05 -17.27
CA ASP A 13 6.07 2.27 -16.91
C ASP A 13 5.70 1.50 -15.64
N GLY A 14 6.12 0.23 -15.51
CA GLY A 14 5.92 -0.57 -14.31
C GLY A 14 6.61 0.01 -13.07
N ARG A 15 7.84 0.53 -13.21
CA ARG A 15 8.54 1.24 -12.12
C ARG A 15 7.84 2.54 -11.74
N GLN A 16 7.30 3.27 -12.72
CA GLN A 16 6.57 4.51 -12.46
C GLN A 16 5.27 4.25 -11.70
N ALA A 17 4.46 3.29 -12.15
CA ALA A 17 3.24 2.87 -11.48
C ALA A 17 3.52 2.38 -10.04
N SER A 18 4.62 1.64 -9.84
CA SER A 18 5.03 1.18 -8.50
C SER A 18 5.39 2.36 -7.58
N ARG A 19 6.07 3.39 -8.08
CA ARG A 19 6.41 4.58 -7.29
C ARG A 19 5.16 5.38 -6.92
N GLU A 20 4.21 5.50 -7.82
CA GLU A 20 2.93 6.19 -7.58
C GLU A 20 2.12 5.48 -6.49
N LEU A 21 2.00 4.15 -6.55
CA LEU A 21 1.33 3.36 -5.51
C LEU A 21 1.99 3.50 -4.14
N VAL A 22 3.34 3.45 -4.08
CA VAL A 22 4.08 3.64 -2.82
C VAL A 22 3.87 5.05 -2.26
N HIS A 23 3.83 6.06 -3.11
CA HIS A 23 3.57 7.43 -2.70
C HIS A 23 2.16 7.59 -2.12
N GLU A 24 1.15 7.04 -2.79
CA GLU A 24 -0.24 7.11 -2.33
C GLU A 24 -0.43 6.37 -1.00
N LEU A 25 0.18 5.19 -0.85
CA LEU A 25 0.17 4.45 0.41
C LEU A 25 0.82 5.23 1.55
N ARG A 26 1.98 5.88 1.31
CA ARG A 26 2.63 6.74 2.32
C ARG A 26 1.75 7.91 2.74
N ASN A 27 1.04 8.52 1.80
CA ASN A 27 0.12 9.62 2.10
C ASN A 27 -1.00 9.16 3.04
N LEU A 28 -1.61 8.00 2.79
CA LEU A 28 -2.65 7.45 3.66
C LEU A 28 -2.13 7.09 5.06
N ILE A 29 -0.91 6.55 5.15
CA ILE A 29 -0.26 6.29 6.44
C ILE A 29 -0.07 7.59 7.23
N ALA A 30 0.40 8.66 6.57
CA ALA A 30 0.56 9.96 7.23
C ALA A 30 -0.77 10.49 7.78
N VAL A 31 -1.86 10.36 7.02
CA VAL A 31 -3.22 10.73 7.47
C VAL A 31 -3.64 9.92 8.70
N ILE A 32 -3.45 8.60 8.69
CA ILE A 32 -3.77 7.73 9.82
C ILE A 32 -3.01 8.16 11.09
N VAL A 33 -1.69 8.39 10.97
CA VAL A 33 -0.85 8.82 12.09
C VAL A 33 -1.33 10.15 12.66
N ASN A 34 -1.61 11.14 11.80
CA ASN A 34 -2.07 12.46 12.23
C ASN A 34 -3.38 12.41 13.05
N TYR A 35 -4.37 11.63 12.63
CA TYR A 35 -5.61 11.50 13.40
C TYR A 35 -5.42 10.71 14.70
N CYS A 36 -4.51 9.73 14.73
CA CYS A 36 -4.16 9.07 15.99
C CYS A 36 -3.53 10.05 17.00
N GLU A 37 -2.72 11.01 16.51
CA GLU A 37 -2.14 12.06 17.34
C GLU A 37 -3.22 13.00 17.89
N LEU A 38 -4.16 13.48 17.03
CA LEU A 38 -5.27 14.35 17.44
C LEU A 38 -6.15 13.71 18.53
N ILE A 39 -6.51 12.44 18.38
CA ILE A 39 -7.28 11.70 19.40
C ILE A 39 -6.53 11.61 20.73
N GLY A 40 -5.20 11.47 20.68
CA GLY A 40 -4.36 11.43 21.88
C GLY A 40 -4.35 12.75 22.65
N GLU A 41 -4.53 13.87 21.95
CA GLU A 41 -4.58 15.21 22.53
C GLU A 41 -6.00 15.59 23.03
N GLU A 42 -7.05 15.10 22.37
CA GLU A 42 -8.45 15.49 22.61
C GLU A 42 -9.31 14.42 23.32
N ILE A 43 -8.73 13.73 24.32
CA ILE A 43 -9.38 12.62 25.06
C ILE A 43 -10.70 12.96 25.80
N ASN A 44 -11.11 14.22 25.85
CA ASN A 44 -12.29 14.68 26.60
C ASN A 44 -13.48 15.08 25.72
N ASP A 45 -13.36 15.00 24.38
CA ASP A 45 -14.47 15.24 23.45
C ASP A 45 -14.79 13.97 22.65
N PRO A 46 -15.78 13.16 23.10
CA PRO A 46 -16.17 11.94 22.39
C PRO A 46 -16.63 12.17 20.95
N THR A 47 -17.14 13.35 20.62
CA THR A 47 -17.63 13.67 19.26
C THR A 47 -16.44 13.91 18.33
N ALA A 48 -15.45 14.70 18.77
CA ALA A 48 -14.21 14.94 18.04
C ALA A 48 -13.45 13.61 17.82
N ILE A 49 -13.28 12.82 18.88
CA ILE A 49 -12.64 11.49 18.80
C ILE A 49 -13.35 10.59 17.80
N THR A 50 -14.69 10.57 17.80
CA THR A 50 -15.46 9.74 16.86
C THR A 50 -15.27 10.20 15.41
N ALA A 51 -15.17 11.51 15.17
CA ALA A 51 -14.89 12.05 13.84
C ALA A 51 -13.50 11.62 13.34
N ASP A 52 -12.47 11.78 14.17
CA ASP A 52 -11.11 11.40 13.83
C ASP A 52 -10.97 9.88 13.59
N LEU A 53 -11.65 9.04 14.39
CA LEU A 53 -11.69 7.60 14.18
C LEU A 53 -12.32 7.21 12.83
N ASN A 54 -13.33 7.94 12.38
CA ASN A 54 -13.93 7.70 11.05
C ASN A 54 -12.97 8.05 9.92
N GLU A 55 -12.17 9.10 10.08
CA GLU A 55 -11.15 9.49 9.11
C GLU A 55 -10.01 8.46 9.06
N ILE A 56 -9.54 7.97 10.21
CA ILE A 56 -8.58 6.85 10.30
C ILE A 56 -9.11 5.63 9.54
N ARG A 57 -10.36 5.23 9.83
CA ARG A 57 -11.01 4.09 9.18
C ARG A 57 -11.03 4.26 7.66
N THR A 58 -11.43 5.44 7.19
CA THR A 58 -11.51 5.75 5.76
C THR A 58 -10.13 5.69 5.08
N ALA A 59 -9.10 6.24 5.71
CA ALA A 59 -7.74 6.20 5.19
C ALA A 59 -7.18 4.76 5.17
N ALA A 60 -7.47 3.96 6.20
CA ALA A 60 -7.07 2.56 6.29
C ALA A 60 -7.74 1.68 5.21
N GLU A 61 -9.04 1.88 4.96
CA GLU A 61 -9.76 1.18 3.89
C GLU A 61 -9.17 1.49 2.51
N ARG A 62 -8.84 2.76 2.25
CA ARG A 62 -8.16 3.15 1.01
C ARG A 62 -6.77 2.51 0.90
N ALA A 63 -6.04 2.43 2.00
CA ALA A 63 -4.71 1.83 2.02
C ALA A 63 -4.80 0.33 1.71
N LEU A 64 -5.77 -0.38 2.29
CA LEU A 64 -6.04 -1.79 1.99
C LEU A 64 -6.34 -2.00 0.50
N ALA A 65 -7.23 -1.19 -0.09
CA ALA A 65 -7.54 -1.28 -1.51
C ALA A 65 -6.32 -1.01 -2.42
N LEU A 66 -5.35 -0.21 -1.97
CA LEU A 66 -4.08 -0.04 -2.69
C LEU A 66 -3.17 -1.27 -2.59
N THR A 67 -3.18 -2.00 -1.47
CA THR A 67 -2.37 -3.22 -1.33
C THR A 67 -2.77 -4.32 -2.31
N GLU A 68 -4.04 -4.40 -2.69
CA GLU A 68 -4.53 -5.35 -3.71
C GLU A 68 -3.94 -5.08 -5.10
N LYS A 69 -3.46 -3.86 -5.34
CA LYS A 69 -2.83 -3.45 -6.61
C LYS A 69 -1.33 -3.70 -6.64
N ILE A 70 -0.73 -4.08 -5.51
CA ILE A 70 0.69 -4.39 -5.43
C ILE A 70 0.90 -5.81 -5.99
N PRO A 71 1.70 -5.98 -7.06
CA PRO A 71 2.02 -7.30 -7.56
C PRO A 71 2.80 -8.08 -6.50
N VAL A 72 2.20 -9.13 -5.94
CA VAL A 72 2.93 -10.07 -5.08
C VAL A 72 3.68 -11.02 -6.02
N PRO A 73 5.02 -11.07 -5.98
CA PRO A 73 5.75 -12.05 -6.78
C PRO A 73 5.26 -13.45 -6.38
N PRO A 74 5.00 -14.35 -7.35
CA PRO A 74 4.60 -15.71 -7.01
C PRO A 74 5.65 -16.29 -6.07
N LYS A 75 5.21 -16.79 -4.91
CA LYS A 75 6.07 -17.50 -3.96
C LYS A 75 6.89 -18.48 -4.79
N ALA A 76 8.21 -18.35 -4.78
CA ALA A 76 9.09 -19.33 -5.42
C ALA A 76 8.70 -20.69 -4.86
N THR A 77 7.99 -21.49 -5.66
CA THR A 77 7.72 -22.88 -5.35
C THR A 77 9.10 -23.50 -5.27
N SER A 78 9.56 -23.81 -4.04
CA SER A 78 10.76 -24.60 -3.87
C SER A 78 10.62 -25.83 -4.77
N PRO A 79 11.64 -26.17 -5.58
CA PRO A 79 11.57 -27.35 -6.42
C PRO A 79 11.20 -28.56 -5.55
N PRO A 80 10.38 -29.51 -6.06
CA PRO A 80 10.04 -30.71 -5.32
C PRO A 80 11.33 -31.37 -4.83
N ASP A 81 11.36 -31.74 -3.56
CA ASP A 81 12.52 -32.36 -2.94
C ASP A 81 12.87 -33.63 -3.74
N PRO A 82 14.05 -33.72 -4.38
CA PRO A 82 14.42 -34.84 -5.23
C PRO A 82 14.60 -36.16 -4.45
N LEU A 83 14.38 -36.14 -3.12
CA LEU A 83 14.49 -37.28 -2.22
C LEU A 83 13.16 -37.70 -1.59
N ALA A 84 12.02 -37.16 -2.03
CA ALA A 84 10.70 -37.65 -1.64
C ALA A 84 10.31 -38.87 -2.50
N ASP A 85 10.75 -40.04 -2.01
CA ASP A 85 10.48 -41.44 -2.40
C ASP A 85 10.94 -41.93 -3.80
#